data_AF-A0A2X3IS52-F1
#
_entry.id   AF-A0A2X3IS52-F1
#
_cell.length_a   1.000
_cell.length_b   1.000
_cell.length_c   1.000
_cell.angle_alpha   90.00
_cell.angle_beta   90.00
_cell.angle_gamma   90.00
#
_symmetry.space_group_name_H-M   'P 1'
#
loop_
_entity.id
_entity.type
_entity.pdbx_description
1 polymer ?
#
loop_
_entity_poly.entity_id
_entity_poly.type
_entity_poly.pdbx_seq_one_letter_code
_entity_poly.pdbx_strand_id
1 'polypeptide(L)' 'MRSRLAVAILPALYTTHLQDPALRVAQLQQPALARTVALMRGPQALPPLIEDCFFSAAGRLALGQVLDQHVYG' A
#
# COMPACT_ATOMS: atom_id res chain seq x y z
N MET A 1 15.30 12.98 -8.69
CA MET A 1 15.84 12.29 -7.49
C MET A 1 17.23 12.82 -7.18
N ARG A 2 17.63 12.83 -5.90
CA ARG A 2 18.51 13.82 -5.21
C ARG A 2 19.58 14.58 -6.02
N SER A 3 20.27 13.96 -6.98
CA SER A 3 21.20 14.65 -7.90
C SER A 3 20.54 15.59 -8.92
N ARG A 4 19.20 15.62 -8.97
CA ARG A 4 18.36 16.36 -9.95
C ARG A 4 18.49 15.88 -11.40
N LEU A 5 19.06 14.69 -11.63
CA LEU A 5 19.28 14.15 -12.98
C LEU A 5 18.12 13.29 -13.51
N ALA A 6 17.08 13.05 -12.72
CA ALA A 6 16.00 12.14 -13.10
C ALA A 6 14.66 12.45 -12.40
N VAL A 7 13.57 11.98 -13.03
CA VAL A 7 12.23 11.89 -12.46
C VAL A 7 11.91 10.41 -12.22
N ALA A 8 11.21 10.11 -11.13
CA ALA A 8 10.73 8.75 -10.86
C ALA A 8 9.20 8.79 -10.69
N ILE A 9 8.52 7.80 -11.25
CA ILE A 9 7.10 7.53 -11.01
C ILE A 9 7.04 6.50 -9.88
N LEU A 10 6.42 6.87 -8.77
CA LEU A 10 6.36 6.04 -7.57
C LEU A 10 4.91 5.91 -7.09
N PRO A 11 4.53 4.77 -6.49
CA PRO A 11 3.28 4.67 -5.75
C PRO A 11 3.18 5.75 -4.67
N ALA A 12 1.98 6.27 -4.44
CA ALA A 12 1.74 7.31 -3.43
C ALA A 12 2.22 6.91 -2.02
N LEU A 13 2.13 5.61 -1.68
CA LEU A 13 2.59 5.07 -0.39
C LEU A 13 4.08 5.33 -0.12
N TYR A 14 4.91 5.47 -1.16
CA TYR A 14 6.34 5.76 -0.99
C TYR A 14 6.64 7.25 -0.84
N THR A 15 5.66 8.11 -1.12
CA THR A 15 5.84 9.56 -1.12
C THR A 15 5.01 10.27 -0.05
N THR A 16 4.01 9.61 0.58
CA THR A 16 3.13 10.21 1.60
C THR A 16 3.90 10.81 2.79
N HIS A 17 4.98 10.16 3.23
CA HIS A 17 5.82 10.62 4.34
C HIS A 17 7.22 11.00 3.87
N LEU A 18 7.39 11.37 2.60
CA LEU A 18 8.68 11.80 2.08
C LEU A 18 9.09 13.14 2.74
N GLN A 19 10.11 13.09 3.58
CA GLN A 19 10.67 14.24 4.29
C GLN A 19 12.05 14.64 3.73
N ASP A 20 12.19 14.68 2.40
CA ASP A 20 13.42 15.18 1.75
C ASP A 20 13.13 16.55 1.11
N PRO A 21 13.65 17.66 1.66
CA PRO A 21 13.38 19.01 1.15
C PRO A 21 13.97 19.26 -0.25
N ALA A 22 14.92 18.43 -0.70
CA ALA A 22 15.48 18.52 -2.04
C ALA A 22 14.58 17.84 -3.10
N LEU A 23 13.53 17.13 -2.69
CA LEU A 23 12.60 16.44 -3.57
C LEU A 23 11.23 17.11 -3.56
N ARG A 24 10.56 17.09 -4.72
CA ARG A 24 9.19 17.56 -4.89
C ARG A 24 8.35 16.44 -5.45
N VAL A 25 7.14 16.29 -4.91
CA VAL A 25 6.16 15.30 -5.35
C VAL A 25 5.10 16.02 -6.17
N ALA A 26 4.80 15.48 -7.35
CA ALA A 26 3.67 15.91 -8.18
C ALA A 26 2.78 14.70 -8.43
N GLN A 27 1.46 14.91 -8.37
CA GLN A 27 0.49 13.85 -8.68
C GLN A 27 0.41 13.66 -10.20
N LEU A 28 0.57 12.42 -10.64
CA LEU A 28 0.45 12.08 -12.06
C LEU A 28 -1.04 12.09 -12.44
N GLN A 29 -1.45 12.99 -13.34
CA GLN A 29 -2.84 13.05 -13.79
C GLN A 29 -3.17 11.91 -14.74
N GLN A 30 -2.32 11.65 -15.73
CA GLN A 30 -2.43 10.52 -16.65
C GLN A 30 -1.04 10.07 -17.14
N PRO A 31 -0.87 8.76 -17.44
CA PRO A 31 -1.83 7.69 -17.23
C PRO A 31 -2.00 7.38 -15.73
N ALA A 32 -3.24 7.12 -15.30
CA ALA A 32 -3.52 6.71 -13.93
C ALA A 32 -3.35 5.19 -13.81
N LEU A 33 -2.41 4.76 -12.96
CA LEU A 33 -2.21 3.35 -12.64
C LEU A 33 -2.44 3.13 -11.14
N ALA A 34 -3.46 2.36 -10.80
CA ALA A 34 -3.74 1.95 -9.44
C ALA A 34 -3.28 0.50 -9.21
N ARG A 35 -2.72 0.22 -8.03
CA ARG A 35 -2.38 -1.12 -7.55
C ARG A 35 -3.10 -1.35 -6.23
N THR A 36 -3.78 -2.47 -6.13
CA THR A 36 -4.41 -2.92 -4.89
C THR A 36 -3.37 -3.50 -3.95
N VAL A 37 -3.39 -3.06 -2.69
CA VAL A 37 -2.64 -3.70 -1.59
C VAL A 37 -3.65 -4.43 -0.73
N ALA A 38 -3.56 -5.77 -0.74
CA ALA A 38 -4.45 -6.62 0.03
C ALA A 38 -3.74 -7.19 1.26
N LEU A 39 -4.49 -7.33 2.35
CA LEU A 39 -4.09 -8.12 3.51
C LEU A 39 -4.67 -9.53 3.34
N MET A 40 -3.82 -10.55 3.42
CA MET A 40 -4.21 -11.95 3.19
C MET A 40 -3.90 -12.80 4.42
N ARG A 41 -4.78 -13.76 4.72
CA ARG A 41 -4.56 -14.81 5.72
C ARG A 41 -5.04 -16.16 5.19
N GLY A 42 -4.46 -17.22 5.74
CA GLY A 42 -4.98 -18.57 5.54
C GLY A 42 -6.23 -18.83 6.40
N PRO A 43 -6.91 -19.96 6.18
CA PRO A 43 -8.15 -20.31 6.89
C PRO A 43 -7.93 -20.71 8.36
N GLN A 44 -6.67 -20.82 8.81
CA GLN A 44 -6.35 -21.18 10.18
C GLN A 44 -6.62 -20.00 11.13
N ALA A 45 -7.26 -20.29 12.27
CA ALA A 45 -7.45 -19.32 13.32
C ALA A 45 -6.10 -18.78 13.81
N LEU A 46 -5.96 -17.45 13.80
CA LEU A 46 -4.74 -16.79 14.27
C LEU A 46 -4.86 -16.52 15.79
N PRO A 47 -3.72 -16.42 16.50
CA PRO A 47 -3.71 -15.93 17.87
C PRO A 47 -4.45 -14.58 18.02
N PRO A 48 -5.12 -14.30 19.15
CA PRO A 48 -5.96 -13.10 19.32
C PRO A 48 -5.26 -11.78 18.99
N LEU A 49 -4.00 -11.63 19.41
CA LEU A 49 -3.20 -10.44 19.11
C LEU A 49 -2.99 -10.22 17.60
N ILE A 50 -2.89 -11.32 16.84
CA ILE A 50 -2.73 -11.26 15.39
C ILE A 50 -4.08 -10.92 14.74
N GLU A 51 -5.18 -11.48 15.22
CA GLU A 51 -6.53 -11.09 14.77
C GLU A 51 -6.78 -9.58 14.97
N ASP A 52 -6.45 -9.03 16.14
CA ASP A 52 -6.57 -7.59 16.42
C ASP A 52 -5.71 -6.73 15.46
N CYS A 53 -4.50 -7.20 15.14
CA CYS A 53 -3.65 -6.57 14.13
C CYS A 53 -4.27 -6.62 12.73
N PHE A 54 -4.91 -7.73 12.36
CA PHE A 54 -5.59 -7.88 11.08
C PHE A 54 -6.77 -6.90 10.96
N PHE A 55 -7.61 -6.79 12.00
CA PHE A 55 -8.73 -5.85 12.01
C PHE A 55 -8.27 -4.40 11.90
N SER A 56 -7.25 -4.01 12.67
CA SER A 56 -6.73 -2.63 12.64
C SER A 56 -6.03 -2.28 11.32
N ALA A 57 -5.29 -3.21 10.73
CA ALA A 57 -4.64 -3.01 9.42
C ALA A 57 -5.65 -3.00 8.26
N ALA A 58 -6.63 -3.90 8.26
CA ALA A 58 -7.67 -3.97 7.23
C ALA A 58 -8.48 -2.67 7.15
N GLY A 59 -8.84 -2.08 8.30
CA GLY A 59 -9.55 -0.79 8.34
C GLY A 59 -8.78 0.36 7.68
N ARG A 60 -7.45 0.28 7.65
CA ARG A 60 -6.56 1.30 7.04
C ARG A 60 -6.29 1.06 5.56
N LEU A 61 -6.46 -0.19 5.11
CA LEU A 61 -6.24 -0.62 3.72
C LEU A 61 -7.52 -0.56 2.88
N ALA A 62 -8.63 -0.01 3.41
CA ALA A 62 -9.94 0.03 2.76
C ALA A 62 -9.99 0.96 1.52
N LEU A 63 -9.36 0.50 0.45
CA LEU A 63 -9.62 0.67 -0.97
C LEU A 63 -8.91 -0.50 -1.68
N GLY A 64 -9.22 -1.74 -1.26
CA GLY A 64 -8.44 -2.89 -1.72
C GLY A 64 -8.59 -4.19 -0.92
N GLN A 65 -9.84 -4.59 -0.66
CA GLN A 65 -10.32 -5.92 -0.27
C GLN A 65 -9.35 -6.85 0.51
N VAL A 66 -9.73 -7.16 1.76
CA VAL A 66 -9.22 -8.35 2.47
C VAL A 66 -9.56 -9.57 1.62
N LEU A 67 -8.55 -10.24 1.08
CA LEU A 67 -8.73 -11.45 0.28
C LEU A 67 -8.48 -12.66 1.17
N ASP A 68 -9.54 -13.42 1.43
CA ASP A 68 -9.45 -14.74 2.04
C ASP A 68 -8.87 -15.72 1.00
N GLN A 69 -7.91 -16.55 1.40
CA GLN A 69 -7.12 -17.38 0.50
C GLN A 69 -7.88 -18.51 -0.23
N HIS A 70 -9.21 -18.53 -0.20
CA HIS A 70 -10.02 -19.50 -0.97
C HIS A 70 -10.10 -19.26 -2.48
N VAL A 71 -9.44 -18.23 -3.03
CA VAL A 71 -9.54 -17.85 -4.46
C VAL A 71 -8.16 -17.77 -5.14
N TYR A 72 -7.35 -18.81 -5.01
CA TYR A 72 -6.28 -19.11 -5.98
C TYR A 72 -6.13 -20.64 -6.04
N GLY A 73 -6.97 -21.25 -6.88
CA GLY A 73 -6.85 -22.65 -7.34
C GLY A 73 -6.43 -22.67 -8.80
#